data_AF-A0A8R7U3A7-F1
#
_entry.id   AF-A0A8R7U3A7-F1
#
_cell.length_a   1.000
_cell.length_b   1.000
_cell.length_c   1.000
_cell.angle_alpha   90.00
_cell.angle_beta   90.00
_cell.angle_gamma   90.00
#
_symmetry.space_group_name_H-M   'P 1'
#
loop_
_entity.id
_entity.type
_entity.pdbx_description
1 polymer ?
#
loop_
_entity_poly.entity_id
_entity_poly.type
_entity_poly.pdbx_seq_one_letter_code
_entity_poly.pdbx_strand_id
1 'polypeptide(L)'
;MCLVQCRTDMVLLVFSSLDGQWHSLAFDLWSAASDPLKHPKDGLSDRQFVHGCFCWHFPLLNKLVLLDTRTMEFSAVNLPPEQGWSSNFVIVEAAEGMLGMLADVYDRDNIYDPCWLTYSILRNNQWHLEKVIPLPGMHHVVLLGVGGGYLLIGAMYITSSGGEVKFGLFSVDVKTFQVELFTQRSKVIFSGRLYAGFPPSLCAPTI
;
A
#
# COMPACT_ATOMS: atom_id res chain seq x y z
N MET A 1 -11.29 8.29 11.99
CA MET A 1 -9.96 8.87 12.30
C MET A 1 -9.46 9.72 11.14
N CYS A 2 -8.59 10.68 11.42
CA CYS A 2 -7.99 11.59 10.45
C CYS A 2 -6.52 11.82 10.83
N LEU A 3 -5.60 11.65 9.90
CA LEU A 3 -4.19 12.00 10.10
C LEU A 3 -3.95 13.39 9.52
N VAL A 4 -3.45 14.30 10.34
CA VAL A 4 -3.24 15.71 9.99
C VAL A 4 -1.78 16.06 10.22
N GLN A 5 -1.21 16.87 9.35
CA GLN A 5 0.13 17.44 9.54
C GLN A 5 0.03 18.84 10.15
N CYS A 6 0.73 19.06 11.26
CA CYS A 6 0.81 20.32 12.00
C CYS A 6 2.26 20.81 12.09
N ARG A 7 2.67 21.69 11.15
CA ARG A 7 4.05 22.21 11.02
C ARG A 7 5.09 21.09 10.91
N THR A 8 5.59 20.62 12.03
CA THR A 8 6.56 19.52 12.16
C THR A 8 5.87 18.22 12.55
N ASP A 9 4.76 18.23 13.29
CA ASP A 9 4.26 17.00 13.89
C ASP A 9 3.11 16.41 13.06
N MET A 10 2.92 15.10 13.16
CA MET A 10 1.69 14.47 12.70
C MET A 10 0.77 14.23 13.89
N VAL A 11 -0.50 14.56 13.71
CA VAL A 11 -1.53 14.37 14.72
C VAL A 11 -2.60 13.47 14.14
N LEU A 12 -2.80 12.33 14.79
CA LEU A 12 -3.92 11.46 14.52
C LEU A 12 -5.10 11.87 15.40
N LEU A 13 -6.21 12.21 14.78
CA LEU A 13 -7.49 12.46 15.42
C LEU A 13 -8.36 11.20 15.30
N VAL A 14 -8.75 10.60 16.41
CA VAL A 14 -9.60 9.41 16.47
C VAL A 14 -10.89 9.76 17.19
N PHE A 15 -12.03 9.50 16.57
CA PHE A 15 -13.31 9.59 17.24
C PHE A 15 -13.60 8.26 17.94
N SER A 16 -13.85 8.32 19.24
CA SER A 16 -14.25 7.18 20.03
C SER A 16 -15.77 7.16 20.18
N SER A 17 -16.41 6.07 19.76
CA SER A 17 -17.84 5.87 19.96
C SER A 17 -18.21 5.48 21.38
N LEU A 18 -17.23 5.08 22.21
CA LEU A 18 -17.47 4.67 23.60
C LEU A 18 -17.83 5.86 24.50
N ASP A 19 -17.12 6.97 24.33
CA ASP A 19 -17.29 8.21 25.10
C ASP A 19 -17.84 9.36 24.25
N GLY A 20 -17.97 9.17 22.93
CA GLY A 20 -18.47 10.17 21.99
C GLY A 20 -17.50 11.35 21.80
N GLN A 21 -16.21 11.18 22.10
CA GLN A 21 -15.21 12.24 22.06
C GLN A 21 -14.16 12.03 20.96
N TRP A 22 -13.50 13.12 20.59
CA TRP A 22 -12.29 13.08 19.75
C TRP A 22 -11.04 13.02 20.63
N HIS A 23 -10.18 12.06 20.33
CA HIS A 23 -8.87 11.87 20.94
C HIS A 23 -7.77 12.24 19.95
N SER A 24 -6.64 12.74 20.45
CA SER A 24 -5.49 13.10 19.63
C SER A 24 -4.24 12.34 20.06
N LEU A 25 -3.52 11.78 19.09
CA LEU A 25 -2.20 11.18 19.29
C LEU A 25 -1.19 11.92 18.41
N ALA A 26 -0.18 12.51 19.04
CA ALA A 26 0.91 13.19 18.34
C ALA A 26 2.05 12.21 18.04
N PHE A 27 2.68 12.37 16.89
CA PHE A 27 3.84 11.60 16.46
C PHE A 27 4.82 12.49 15.72
N ASP A 28 6.08 12.46 16.16
CA ASP A 28 7.17 13.17 15.50
C ASP A 28 7.82 12.28 14.44
N LEU A 29 7.44 12.51 13.18
CA LEU A 29 8.01 11.83 12.03
C LEU A 29 9.43 12.34 11.67
N TRP A 30 9.83 13.50 12.19
CA TRP A 30 11.03 14.27 11.78
C TRP A 30 12.26 14.06 12.64
N SER A 31 12.15 13.36 13.78
CA SER A 31 13.32 12.93 14.57
C SER A 31 14.40 12.20 13.76
N ALA A 32 14.11 11.78 12.53
CA ALA A 32 15.02 11.10 11.62
C ALA A 32 15.11 11.71 10.19
N ALA A 33 14.71 12.97 9.98
CA ALA A 33 14.80 13.62 8.67
C ALA A 33 15.57 14.95 8.73
N SER A 34 16.50 15.15 7.79
CA SER A 34 17.51 16.21 7.83
C SER A 34 17.03 17.58 7.32
N ASP A 35 15.82 17.69 6.75
CA ASP A 35 15.33 18.93 6.13
C ASP A 35 13.84 19.20 6.46
N PRO A 36 13.54 20.07 7.43
CA PRO A 36 12.19 20.38 7.91
C PRO A 36 11.34 21.22 6.94
N LEU A 37 11.87 21.64 5.78
CA LEU A 37 11.16 22.50 4.81
C LEU A 37 10.30 21.73 3.79
N LYS A 38 10.36 20.40 3.76
CA LYS A 38 9.56 19.58 2.84
C LYS A 38 8.25 19.13 3.50
N HIS A 39 7.13 19.77 3.15
CA HIS A 39 5.82 19.38 3.66
C HIS A 39 5.33 18.07 3.00
N PRO A 40 5.19 16.94 3.72
CA PRO A 40 4.65 15.70 3.19
C PRO A 40 3.13 15.77 3.20
N LYS A 41 2.57 16.58 2.31
CA LYS A 41 1.15 16.44 1.96
C LYS A 41 0.90 15.12 1.23
N ASP A 42 1.92 14.64 0.53
CA ASP A 42 1.92 13.37 -0.17
C ASP A 42 2.02 12.23 0.85
N GLY A 43 0.91 11.51 1.05
CA GLY A 43 0.84 10.33 1.93
C GLY A 43 -0.32 10.30 2.92
N LEU A 44 -0.91 11.46 3.26
CA LEU A 44 -1.96 11.53 4.29
C LEU A 44 -3.28 10.84 3.87
N SER A 45 -3.55 10.81 2.57
CA SER A 45 -4.81 10.30 2.01
C SER A 45 -4.75 8.80 1.67
N ASP A 46 -3.54 8.25 1.51
CA ASP A 46 -3.35 6.88 1.07
C ASP A 46 -3.01 5.98 2.26
N ARG A 47 -4.05 5.30 2.76
CA ARG A 47 -3.94 4.46 3.94
C ARG A 47 -4.41 3.05 3.65
N GLN A 48 -3.64 2.09 4.12
CA GLN A 48 -3.97 0.66 4.10
C GLN A 48 -4.18 0.16 5.53
N PHE A 49 -5.04 -0.83 5.71
CA PHE A 49 -5.21 -1.52 6.99
C PHE A 49 -4.80 -2.98 6.81
N VAL A 50 -3.72 -3.37 7.47
CA VAL A 50 -3.08 -4.68 7.31
C VAL A 50 -2.69 -5.20 8.67
N HIS A 51 -3.11 -6.42 9.00
CA HIS A 51 -2.74 -7.12 10.22
C HIS A 51 -2.87 -6.27 11.51
N GLY A 52 -3.99 -5.57 11.68
CA GLY A 52 -4.22 -4.73 12.87
C GLY A 52 -3.47 -3.39 12.87
N CYS A 53 -2.75 -3.06 11.80
CA CYS A 53 -2.01 -1.82 11.66
C CYS A 53 -2.58 -0.93 10.54
N PHE A 54 -2.67 0.37 10.80
CA PHE A 54 -2.82 1.35 9.72
C PHE A 54 -1.45 1.74 9.16
N CYS A 55 -1.34 1.73 7.83
CA CYS A 55 -0.10 1.99 7.12
C CYS A 55 -0.26 3.23 6.24
N TRP A 56 0.68 4.17 6.32
CA TRP A 56 0.77 5.35 5.46
C TRP A 56 2.13 5.41 4.78
N HIS A 57 2.13 5.55 3.46
CA HIS A 57 3.33 5.79 2.69
C HIS A 57 3.63 7.29 2.62
N PHE A 58 4.84 7.69 3.03
CA PHE A 58 5.34 9.06 2.89
C PHE A 58 6.49 9.09 1.88
N PRO A 59 6.21 9.37 0.59
CA PRO A 59 7.21 9.27 -0.48
C PRO A 59 8.41 10.19 -0.25
N LEU A 60 8.17 11.43 0.20
CA LEU A 60 9.25 12.41 0.45
C LEU A 60 10.28 11.94 1.48
N LEU A 61 9.86 11.09 2.42
CA LEU A 61 10.71 10.57 3.48
C LEU A 61 11.21 9.16 3.20
N ASN A 62 10.72 8.51 2.13
CA ASN A 62 10.95 7.11 1.85
C ASN A 62 10.61 6.19 3.04
N LYS A 63 9.49 6.49 3.71
CA LYS A 63 9.07 5.78 4.93
C LYS A 63 7.65 5.28 4.84
N LEU A 64 7.43 4.13 5.48
CA LEU A 64 6.12 3.62 5.82
C LEU A 64 5.87 3.86 7.32
N VAL A 65 4.86 4.64 7.64
CA VAL A 65 4.42 4.89 9.02
C VAL A 65 3.32 3.90 9.36
N LEU A 66 3.46 3.26 10.51
CA LEU A 66 2.55 2.26 11.02
C LEU A 66 1.93 2.76 12.32
N LEU A 67 0.62 2.57 12.46
CA LEU A 67 -0.10 2.69 13.75
C LEU A 67 -0.61 1.32 14.13
N ASP A 68 -0.06 0.73 15.18
CA ASP A 68 -0.60 -0.49 15.80
C ASP A 68 -1.90 -0.13 16.52
N THR A 69 -3.02 -0.71 16.12
CA THR A 69 -4.34 -0.37 16.69
C THR A 69 -4.60 -1.00 18.05
N ARG A 70 -3.81 -2.02 18.45
CA ARG A 70 -3.88 -2.66 19.77
C ARG A 70 -3.13 -1.85 20.80
N THR A 71 -1.93 -1.35 20.48
CA THR A 71 -1.15 -0.53 21.41
C THR A 71 -1.42 0.96 21.27
N MET A 72 -2.01 1.39 20.15
CA MET A 72 -2.14 2.81 19.75
C MET A 72 -0.78 3.51 19.65
N GLU A 73 0.26 2.79 19.23
CA GLU A 73 1.62 3.33 19.09
C GLU A 73 2.00 3.48 17.62
N PHE A 74 2.72 4.58 17.34
CA PHE A 74 3.31 4.82 16.04
C PHE A 74 4.70 4.21 15.94
N SER A 75 5.00 3.68 14.76
CA SER A 75 6.35 3.31 14.35
C SER A 75 6.58 3.70 12.88
N ALA A 76 7.83 3.70 12.46
CA ALA A 76 8.18 3.99 11.07
C ALA A 76 9.29 3.06 10.61
N VAL A 77 9.17 2.54 9.39
CA VAL A 77 10.18 1.72 8.73
C VAL A 77 10.60 2.36 7.43
N ASN A 78 11.88 2.23 7.10
CA ASN A 78 12.40 2.71 5.83
C ASN A 78 11.94 1.77 4.71
N LEU A 79 11.57 2.33 3.57
CA LEU A 79 11.32 1.56 2.36
C LEU A 79 12.63 1.27 1.63
N PRO A 80 12.70 0.22 0.78
CA PRO A 80 13.88 -0.02 -0.05
C PRO A 80 14.25 1.21 -0.87
N PRO A 81 15.54 1.47 -1.17
CA PRO A 81 15.96 2.63 -1.96
C PRO A 81 15.33 2.67 -3.36
N GLU A 82 15.02 1.50 -3.92
CA GLU A 82 14.37 1.31 -5.21
C GLU A 82 12.91 1.82 -5.18
N GLN A 83 12.31 1.87 -4.00
CA GLN A 83 10.93 2.29 -3.75
C GLN A 83 10.87 3.82 -3.58
N GLY A 84 11.31 4.57 -4.60
CA GLY A 84 11.35 6.04 -4.57
C GLY A 84 9.98 6.72 -4.68
N TRP A 85 9.98 8.03 -4.98
CA TRP A 85 8.78 8.90 -5.02
C TRP A 85 7.65 8.46 -5.96
N SER A 86 7.96 7.66 -6.97
CA SER A 86 7.02 7.27 -8.04
C SER A 86 6.70 5.77 -8.04
N SER A 87 7.04 5.11 -6.95
CA SER A 87 6.98 3.67 -6.81
C SER A 87 5.59 3.25 -6.33
N ASN A 88 5.00 2.25 -7.00
CA ASN A 88 3.66 1.79 -6.73
C ASN A 88 3.74 0.44 -6.01
N PHE A 89 3.30 0.43 -4.77
CA PHE A 89 3.31 -0.77 -3.94
C PHE A 89 2.07 -0.84 -3.06
N VAL A 90 1.79 -2.05 -2.59
CA VAL A 90 0.80 -2.32 -1.56
C VAL A 90 1.43 -3.11 -0.44
N ILE A 91 0.97 -2.85 0.77
CA ILE A 91 1.29 -3.65 1.95
C ILE A 91 0.26 -4.77 2.06
N VAL A 92 0.74 -5.97 2.32
CA VAL A 92 -0.05 -7.19 2.44
C VAL A 92 0.28 -7.92 3.73
N GLU A 93 -0.63 -8.77 4.18
CA GLU A 93 -0.34 -9.69 5.28
C GLU A 93 0.56 -10.81 4.78
N ALA A 94 1.73 -10.97 5.40
CA ALA A 94 2.67 -12.04 5.12
C ALA A 94 2.52 -13.18 6.13
N ALA A 95 3.34 -14.23 5.98
CA ALA A 95 3.39 -15.33 6.93
C ALA A 95 3.69 -14.85 8.35
N GLU A 96 3.13 -15.56 9.34
CA GLU A 96 3.42 -15.34 10.77
C GLU A 96 3.05 -13.93 11.29
N GLY A 97 2.13 -13.23 10.62
CA GLY A 97 1.70 -11.89 11.01
C GLY A 97 2.69 -10.78 10.64
N MET A 98 3.69 -11.09 9.82
CA MET A 98 4.61 -10.08 9.29
C MET A 98 3.94 -9.22 8.23
N LEU A 99 4.53 -8.05 7.96
CA LEU A 99 4.15 -7.21 6.83
C LEU A 99 4.89 -7.66 5.57
N GLY A 100 4.14 -7.87 4.50
CA GLY A 100 4.64 -8.07 3.16
C GLY A 100 4.43 -6.81 2.32
N MET A 101 5.19 -6.71 1.24
CA MET A 101 5.06 -5.66 0.24
C MET A 101 5.03 -6.31 -1.15
N LEU A 102 4.04 -5.95 -1.95
CA LEU A 102 4.00 -6.22 -3.38
C LEU A 102 4.21 -4.90 -4.12
N ALA A 103 5.30 -4.79 -4.86
CA ALA A 103 5.61 -3.63 -5.69
C ALA A 103 5.58 -4.01 -7.17
N ASP A 104 5.05 -3.13 -8.02
CA ASP A 104 5.21 -3.30 -9.45
C ASP A 104 6.62 -2.88 -9.89
N VAL A 105 7.15 -3.61 -10.86
CA VAL A 105 8.41 -3.26 -11.50
C VAL A 105 8.19 -3.39 -13.00
N TYR A 106 8.24 -2.25 -13.69
CA TYR A 106 8.31 -2.20 -15.14
C TYR A 106 8.96 -0.89 -15.57
N ASP A 107 9.59 -0.91 -16.74
CA ASP A 107 10.11 0.30 -17.37
C ASP A 107 8.93 1.13 -17.89
N ARG A 108 8.74 2.34 -17.34
CA ARG A 108 7.67 3.24 -17.78
C ARG A 108 7.88 3.75 -19.21
N ASP A 109 9.09 3.64 -19.75
CA ASP A 109 9.44 4.17 -21.06
C ASP A 109 9.19 3.14 -22.19
N ASN A 110 9.02 1.85 -21.86
CA ASN A 110 8.76 0.80 -22.86
C ASN A 110 7.49 0.00 -22.55
N ILE A 111 6.44 0.30 -23.30
CA ILE A 111 5.10 -0.32 -23.16
C ILE A 111 5.06 -1.82 -23.45
N TYR A 112 6.11 -2.37 -24.09
CA TYR A 112 6.20 -3.79 -24.44
C TYR A 112 7.02 -4.59 -23.43
N ASP A 113 7.64 -3.94 -22.45
CA ASP A 113 8.42 -4.67 -21.47
C ASP A 113 7.52 -5.52 -20.58
N PRO A 114 7.96 -6.75 -20.28
CA PRO A 114 7.22 -7.63 -19.39
C PRO A 114 7.12 -7.01 -18.01
N CYS A 115 5.92 -6.96 -17.44
CA CYS A 115 5.72 -6.54 -16.07
C CYS A 115 5.98 -7.71 -15.10
N TRP A 116 6.50 -7.41 -13.92
CA TRP A 116 6.53 -8.35 -12.81
C TRP A 116 6.21 -7.64 -11.49
N LEU A 117 5.83 -8.42 -10.49
CA LEU A 117 5.74 -7.95 -9.11
C LEU A 117 6.95 -8.46 -8.33
N THR A 118 7.46 -7.65 -7.42
CA THR A 118 8.38 -8.10 -6.38
C THR A 118 7.60 -8.27 -5.08
N TYR A 119 7.86 -9.38 -4.38
CA TYR A 119 7.31 -9.65 -3.07
C TYR A 119 8.43 -9.63 -2.04
N SER A 120 8.30 -8.75 -1.05
CA SER A 120 9.25 -8.57 0.02
C SER A 120 8.59 -8.69 1.39
N ILE A 121 9.31 -9.19 2.39
CA ILE A 121 8.83 -9.30 3.77
C ILE A 121 9.65 -8.39 4.68
N LEU A 122 8.98 -7.70 5.60
CA LEU A 122 9.62 -6.90 6.64
C LEU A 122 10.10 -7.81 7.78
N ARG A 123 11.42 -7.90 7.99
CA ARG A 123 12.04 -8.61 9.11
C ARG A 123 13.08 -7.71 9.77
N ASN A 124 13.08 -7.62 11.10
CA ASN A 124 14.03 -6.79 11.85
C ASN A 124 14.13 -5.34 11.32
N ASN A 125 12.99 -4.72 10.99
CA ASN A 125 12.88 -3.37 10.40
C ASN A 125 13.59 -3.20 9.04
N GLN A 126 13.83 -4.29 8.31
CA GLN A 126 14.39 -4.29 6.97
C GLN A 126 13.53 -5.12 6.01
N TRP A 127 13.42 -4.65 4.77
CA TRP A 127 12.69 -5.35 3.72
C TRP A 127 13.61 -6.36 3.02
N HIS A 128 13.17 -7.60 2.95
CA HIS A 128 13.87 -8.68 2.27
C HIS A 128 13.05 -9.17 1.09
N LEU A 129 13.64 -9.15 -0.11
CA LEU A 129 13.03 -9.71 -1.32
C LEU A 129 12.91 -11.23 -1.17
N GLU A 130 11.71 -11.75 -1.34
CA GLU A 130 11.42 -13.19 -1.24
C GLU A 130 11.12 -13.80 -2.61
N LYS A 131 10.39 -13.08 -3.47
CA LYS A 131 9.94 -13.63 -4.75
C LYS A 131 9.80 -12.55 -5.82
N VAL A 132 10.06 -12.96 -7.05
CA VAL A 132 9.68 -12.22 -8.26
C VAL A 132 8.56 -12.98 -8.95
N ILE A 133 7.47 -12.29 -9.27
CA ILE A 133 6.23 -12.87 -9.79
C ILE A 133 6.03 -12.31 -11.21
N PRO A 134 6.28 -13.11 -12.25
CA PRO A 134 6.10 -12.66 -13.62
C PRO A 134 4.61 -12.45 -13.91
N LEU A 135 4.28 -11.40 -14.66
CA LEU A 135 2.93 -11.12 -15.17
C LEU A 135 2.92 -11.27 -16.70
N PRO A 136 2.94 -12.51 -17.22
CA PRO A 136 3.12 -12.76 -18.65
C PRO A 136 1.98 -12.17 -19.47
N GLY A 137 2.33 -11.44 -20.54
CA GLY A 137 1.37 -10.83 -21.45
C GLY A 137 0.59 -9.65 -20.86
N MET A 138 0.97 -9.16 -19.68
CA MET A 138 0.43 -7.96 -19.06
C MET A 138 1.37 -6.77 -19.23
N HIS A 139 0.77 -5.60 -19.48
CA HIS A 139 1.45 -4.33 -19.64
C HIS A 139 0.69 -3.23 -18.88
N HIS A 140 1.37 -2.13 -18.52
CA HIS A 140 0.78 -1.00 -17.80
C HIS A 140 0.01 -1.44 -16.54
N VAL A 141 0.69 -2.21 -15.69
CA VAL A 141 0.10 -2.71 -14.45
C VAL A 141 -0.10 -1.55 -13.47
N VAL A 142 -1.27 -1.54 -12.82
CA VAL A 142 -1.62 -0.59 -11.76
C VAL A 142 -2.18 -1.38 -10.59
N LEU A 143 -1.55 -1.23 -9.42
CA LEU A 143 -2.04 -1.77 -8.16
C LEU A 143 -3.25 -0.97 -7.68
N LEU A 144 -4.40 -1.63 -7.54
CA LEU A 144 -5.66 -0.97 -7.14
C LEU A 144 -5.92 -1.09 -5.64
N GLY A 145 -5.37 -2.12 -5.00
CA GLY A 145 -5.44 -2.32 -3.55
C GLY A 145 -5.62 -3.79 -3.17
N VAL A 146 -5.72 -4.03 -1.87
CA VAL A 146 -5.70 -5.37 -1.28
C VAL A 146 -6.96 -5.56 -0.43
N GLY A 147 -7.57 -6.74 -0.51
CA GLY A 147 -8.73 -7.10 0.29
C GLY A 147 -9.01 -8.60 0.24
N GLY A 148 -9.42 -9.17 1.37
CA GLY A 148 -9.84 -10.58 1.44
C GLY A 148 -8.75 -11.60 1.06
N GLY A 149 -7.46 -11.25 1.20
CA GLY A 149 -6.34 -12.11 0.80
C GLY A 149 -5.91 -11.99 -0.67
N TYR A 150 -6.50 -11.06 -1.41
CA TYR A 150 -6.17 -10.81 -2.82
C TYR A 150 -5.71 -9.37 -3.03
N LEU A 151 -4.71 -9.21 -3.90
CA LEU A 151 -4.37 -7.94 -4.53
C LEU A 151 -5.15 -7.83 -5.84
N LEU A 152 -5.83 -6.71 -6.05
CA LEU A 152 -6.45 -6.38 -7.33
C LEU A 152 -5.50 -5.51 -8.16
N ILE A 153 -5.18 -5.95 -9.37
CA ILE A 153 -4.40 -5.19 -10.34
C ILE A 153 -5.23 -4.88 -11.59
N GLY A 154 -5.05 -3.70 -12.16
CA GLY A 154 -5.50 -3.37 -13.50
C GLY A 154 -4.34 -3.49 -14.47
N ALA A 155 -4.54 -4.12 -15.62
CA ALA A 155 -3.51 -4.25 -16.64
C ALA A 155 -4.11 -4.27 -18.05
N MET A 156 -3.31 -3.83 -19.02
CA MET A 156 -3.52 -4.17 -20.42
C MET A 156 -2.97 -5.56 -20.68
N TYR A 157 -3.63 -6.33 -21.55
CA TYR A 157 -3.17 -7.67 -21.93
C TYR A 157 -3.56 -8.01 -23.37
N ILE A 158 -2.79 -8.88 -24.01
CA ILE A 158 -3.03 -9.33 -25.37
C ILE A 158 -3.83 -10.64 -25.33
N THR A 159 -4.94 -10.69 -26.07
CA THR A 159 -5.71 -11.92 -26.20
C THR A 159 -5.09 -12.89 -27.20
N SER A 160 -5.13 -14.19 -26.86
CA SER A 160 -4.61 -15.28 -27.68
C SER A 160 -5.30 -15.43 -29.04
N SER A 161 -6.47 -14.81 -29.24
CA SER A 161 -7.30 -14.97 -30.44
C SER A 161 -7.10 -13.90 -31.53
N GLY A 162 -6.15 -12.98 -31.42
CA GLY A 162 -5.92 -12.04 -32.53
C GLY A 162 -5.09 -10.78 -32.29
N GLY A 163 -4.24 -10.73 -31.25
CA GLY A 163 -3.38 -9.56 -31.03
C GLY A 163 -4.12 -8.30 -30.53
N GLU A 164 -5.41 -8.42 -30.24
CA GLU A 164 -6.22 -7.32 -29.69
C GLU A 164 -5.79 -7.03 -28.24
N VAL A 165 -5.41 -5.78 -27.98
CA VAL A 165 -5.08 -5.27 -26.65
C VAL A 165 -6.36 -4.97 -25.90
N LYS A 166 -6.57 -5.65 -24.77
CA LYS A 166 -7.71 -5.46 -23.89
C LYS A 166 -7.26 -4.95 -22.53
N PHE A 167 -8.21 -4.38 -21.79
CA PHE A 167 -8.02 -4.02 -20.40
C PHE A 167 -8.75 -5.01 -19.50
N GLY A 168 -8.07 -5.46 -18.45
CA GLY A 168 -8.58 -6.44 -17.49
C GLY A 168 -8.24 -6.04 -16.06
N LEU A 169 -9.12 -6.44 -15.15
CA LEU A 169 -8.79 -6.52 -13.74
C LEU A 169 -8.40 -7.96 -13.43
N PHE A 170 -7.30 -8.12 -12.70
CA PHE A 170 -6.78 -9.41 -12.29
C PHE A 170 -6.66 -9.45 -10.78
N SER A 171 -7.00 -10.60 -10.20
CA SER A 171 -6.73 -10.89 -8.80
C SER A 171 -5.43 -11.66 -8.69
N VAL A 172 -4.60 -11.25 -7.74
CA VAL A 172 -3.38 -11.95 -7.34
C VAL A 172 -3.63 -12.48 -5.94
N ASP A 173 -3.67 -13.80 -5.79
CA ASP A 173 -3.74 -14.43 -4.47
C ASP A 173 -2.43 -14.16 -3.71
N VAL A 174 -2.51 -13.52 -2.54
CA VAL A 174 -1.31 -13.09 -1.79
C VAL A 174 -0.53 -14.29 -1.23
N LYS A 175 -1.18 -15.44 -1.00
CA LYS A 175 -0.52 -16.63 -0.45
C LYS A 175 0.16 -17.46 -1.52
N THR A 176 -0.49 -17.64 -2.66
CA THR A 176 -0.02 -18.53 -3.73
C THR A 176 0.67 -17.77 -4.87
N PHE A 177 0.43 -16.47 -4.98
CA PHE A 177 0.82 -15.59 -6.09
C PHE A 177 0.24 -16.02 -7.44
N GLN A 178 -0.84 -16.80 -7.42
CA GLN A 178 -1.58 -17.11 -8.63
C GLN A 178 -2.33 -15.88 -9.12
N VAL A 179 -2.29 -15.67 -10.43
CA VAL A 179 -2.90 -14.53 -11.11
C VAL A 179 -4.08 -15.03 -11.92
N GLU A 180 -5.24 -14.44 -11.70
CA GLU A 180 -6.48 -14.82 -12.37
C GLU A 180 -7.18 -13.59 -12.95
N LEU A 181 -7.80 -13.74 -14.11
CA LEU A 181 -8.64 -12.69 -14.69
C LEU A 181 -9.92 -12.57 -13.85
N PHE A 182 -10.06 -11.46 -13.14
CA PHE A 182 -11.24 -11.18 -12.32
C PHE A 182 -12.39 -10.63 -13.16
N THR A 183 -12.12 -9.67 -14.05
CA THR A 183 -13.10 -9.18 -15.03
C THR A 183 -12.42 -8.51 -16.21
N GLN A 184 -12.98 -8.73 -17.41
CA GLN A 184 -12.64 -7.93 -18.59
C GLN A 184 -13.39 -6.60 -18.56
N ARG A 185 -12.78 -5.51 -19.05
CA ARG A 185 -13.45 -4.22 -19.23
C ARG A 185 -13.17 -3.62 -20.61
N SER A 186 -14.16 -2.92 -21.15
CA SER A 186 -14.07 -2.22 -22.44
C SER A 186 -13.48 -0.81 -22.33
N LYS A 187 -13.39 -0.25 -21.12
CA LYS A 187 -12.82 1.08 -20.86
C LYS A 187 -11.85 1.03 -19.69
N VAL A 188 -10.76 1.78 -19.85
CA VAL A 188 -9.72 1.98 -18.85
C VAL A 188 -10.21 3.02 -17.84
N ILE A 189 -10.31 2.63 -16.56
CA ILE A 189 -10.60 3.56 -15.46
C ILE A 189 -9.55 3.29 -14.38
N PHE A 190 -8.55 4.18 -14.27
CA PHE A 190 -7.46 4.08 -13.29
C PHE A 190 -7.71 4.88 -12.00
N SER A 191 -8.85 5.58 -11.89
CA SER A 191 -9.06 6.56 -10.82
C SER A 191 -9.64 5.99 -9.52
N GLY A 192 -9.73 4.66 -9.38
CA GLY A 192 -10.33 4.01 -8.21
C GLY A 192 -9.32 3.19 -7.43
N ARG A 193 -9.35 3.29 -6.10
CA ARG A 193 -8.69 2.34 -5.19
C ARG A 193 -9.71 1.35 -4.66
N LEU A 194 -9.29 0.11 -4.46
CA LEU A 194 -10.10 -0.92 -3.84
C LEU A 194 -10.39 -0.50 -2.38
N TYR A 195 -11.67 -0.38 -2.05
CA TYR A 195 -12.13 -0.23 -0.68
C TYR A 195 -12.75 -1.55 -0.26
N ALA A 196 -12.09 -2.27 0.65
CA ALA A 196 -12.54 -3.56 1.14
C ALA A 196 -12.64 -3.54 2.68
N GLY A 197 -13.83 -3.86 3.18
CA GLY A 197 -14.12 -3.94 4.61
C GLY A 197 -14.37 -2.58 5.28
N PHE A 198 -14.81 -2.66 6.54
CA PHE A 198 -14.82 -1.50 7.44
C PHE A 198 -13.57 -1.58 8.32
N PRO A 199 -12.85 -0.47 8.54
CA PRO A 199 -11.80 -0.46 9.55
C PRO A 199 -12.38 -0.83 10.92
N PRO A 200 -11.63 -1.52 11.79
CA PRO A 200 -12.11 -1.84 13.12
C PRO A 200 -12.42 -0.56 13.90
N SER A 201 -13.37 -0.65 14.84
CA SER A 201 -13.61 0.42 15.80
C SER A 201 -12.33 0.66 16.60
N LEU A 202 -11.81 1.87 16.49
CA LEU A 202 -10.65 2.30 17.27
C LEU A 202 -11.15 2.78 18.63
N CYS A 203 -11.02 1.91 19.62
CA CYS A 203 -11.11 2.31 21.01
C CYS A 203 -9.67 2.53 21.49
N ALA A 204 -9.37 3.70 22.06
CA ALA A 204 -8.13 3.83 22.81
C ALA A 204 -8.08 2.71 23.86
N PRO A 205 -6.92 2.08 24.13
CA PRO A 205 -6.82 1.24 25.30
C PRO A 205 -7.30 2.10 26.47
N THR A 206 -8.21 1.55 27.28
CA THR A 206 -8.64 2.18 28.53
C THR A 206 -7.36 2.47 29.32
N ILE A 207 -6.96 3.74 29.37
CA ILE A 207 -5.85 4.20 30.21
C ILE A 207 -6.24 3.96 31.67
#